data_AF-A0A496N4X2-F1
#
_entry.id   AF-A0A496N4X2-F1
#
_cell.length_a   1.000
_cell.length_b   1.000
_cell.length_c   1.000
_cell.angle_alpha   90.00
_cell.angle_beta   90.00
_cell.angle_gamma   90.00
#
_symmetry.space_group_name_H-M   'P 1'
#
loop_
_entity.id
_entity.type
_entity.pdbx_description
1 polymer ?
#
loop_
_entity_poly.entity_id
_entity_poly.type
_entity_poly.pdbx_seq_one_letter_code
_entity_poly.pdbx_strand_id
1 'polypeptide(L)'
;GSVNHGSNQLFVVWQEVRTPDNLVIPLNSGSTDELGANGLNGWVDNHFWERFSNAIFLSMILDGNNILLSKMTNTAQKNSENTREAGKEIATTVLEQMGDIKPTLYKNQGDKIGIFVARDVDFSSVYKLRRSNH
;
A
#
# COMPACT_ATOMS: atom_id res chain seq x y z
N GLY A 1 -3.43 8.55 -5.47
CA GLY A 1 -3.91 7.17 -5.63
C GLY A 1 -3.96 6.52 -4.27
N SER A 2 -5.04 5.82 -3.93
CA SER A 2 -5.12 5.03 -2.69
C SER A 2 -4.43 3.70 -2.91
N VAL A 3 -3.42 3.37 -2.09
CA VAL A 3 -2.90 2.00 -2.00
C VAL A 3 -3.98 1.19 -1.27
N ASN A 4 -4.67 0.30 -2.00
CA ASN A 4 -5.67 -0.60 -1.43
C ASN A 4 -5.00 -1.92 -1.02
N HIS A 5 -5.58 -2.63 -0.04
CA HIS A 5 -5.11 -3.98 0.32
C HIS A 5 -5.04 -4.89 -0.91
N GLY A 6 -3.88 -5.51 -1.14
CA GLY A 6 -3.62 -6.41 -2.26
C GLY A 6 -3.01 -5.76 -3.50
N SER A 7 -2.93 -4.42 -3.57
CA SER A 7 -2.22 -3.73 -4.65
C SER A 7 -0.83 -3.28 -4.20
N ASN A 8 0.21 -3.92 -4.72
CA ASN A 8 1.62 -3.56 -4.48
C ASN A 8 2.14 -2.53 -5.51
N GLN A 9 1.24 -1.78 -6.13
CA GLN A 9 1.52 -0.91 -7.27
C GLN A 9 1.03 0.51 -7.01
N LEU A 10 1.93 1.48 -7.15
CA LEU A 10 1.59 2.89 -7.08
C LEU A 10 1.37 3.46 -8.49
N PHE A 11 0.18 3.98 -8.75
CA PHE A 11 -0.13 4.69 -9.99
C PHE A 11 0.35 6.14 -9.89
N VAL A 12 1.36 6.48 -10.69
CA VAL A 12 1.87 7.84 -10.87
C VAL A 12 1.52 8.32 -12.27
N VAL A 13 1.20 9.61 -12.43
CA VAL A 13 0.95 10.24 -13.73
C VAL A 13 1.99 11.32 -13.95
N TRP A 14 2.73 11.21 -15.05
CA TRP A 14 3.73 12.19 -15.44
C TRP A 14 3.07 13.30 -16.27
N GLN A 15 3.14 14.54 -15.79
CA GLN A 15 2.48 15.68 -16.41
C GLN A 15 3.38 16.40 -17.40
N GLU A 16 4.61 16.75 -16.99
CA GLU A 16 5.56 17.48 -17.81
C GLU A 16 6.98 16.91 -17.69
N VAL A 17 7.74 17.03 -18.78
CA VAL A 17 9.21 16.95 -18.75
C VAL A 17 9.78 18.29 -19.21
N ARG A 18 10.78 18.76 -18.47
CA ARG A 18 11.53 19.99 -18.76
C ARG A 18 12.94 19.64 -19.20
N THR A 19 13.32 20.04 -20.41
CA THR A 19 14.70 19.88 -20.87
C THR A 19 15.60 20.96 -20.26
N PRO A 20 16.95 20.78 -20.24
CA PRO A 20 17.88 21.81 -19.81
C PRO A 20 17.73 23.15 -20.57
N ASP A 21 17.26 23.09 -21.81
CA ASP A 21 16.99 24.24 -22.67
C ASP A 21 15.62 24.90 -22.38
N ASN A 22 15.00 24.57 -21.24
CA ASN A 22 13.71 25.09 -20.77
C ASN A 22 12.51 24.81 -21.71
N LEU A 23 12.60 23.76 -22.53
CA LEU A 23 11.47 23.26 -23.30
C LEU A 23 10.56 22.43 -22.40
N VAL A 24 9.26 22.74 -22.41
CA VAL A 24 8.23 22.00 -21.66
C VAL A 24 7.52 21.05 -22.62
N ILE A 25 7.58 19.76 -22.31
CA ILE A 25 6.96 18.69 -23.10
C ILE A 25 5.83 18.09 -22.26
N PRO A 26 4.55 18.24 -22.68
CA PRO A 26 3.43 17.63 -21.97
C PRO A 26 3.43 16.11 -22.20
N LEU A 27 3.58 15.32 -21.14
CA LEU A 27 3.64 13.87 -21.25
C LEU A 27 2.29 13.19 -21.02
N ASN A 28 1.43 13.68 -20.13
CA ASN A 28 0.08 13.14 -19.86
C ASN A 28 0.02 11.60 -19.89
N SER A 29 1.01 10.96 -19.26
CA SER A 29 1.39 9.57 -19.50
C SER A 29 1.44 8.77 -18.20
N GLY A 30 0.89 7.56 -18.23
CA GLY A 30 0.86 6.67 -17.07
C GLY A 30 2.25 6.14 -16.73
N SER A 31 2.53 5.99 -15.43
CA SER A 31 3.79 5.40 -14.96
C SER A 31 3.84 3.91 -15.21
N THR A 32 5.01 3.40 -15.60
CA THR A 32 5.27 1.97 -15.75
C THR A 32 6.47 1.55 -14.92
N ASP A 33 6.48 0.28 -14.50
CA ASP A 33 7.65 -0.35 -13.92
C ASP A 33 8.76 -0.53 -14.97
N GLU A 34 9.97 -0.90 -14.55
CA GLU A 34 11.15 -1.10 -15.40
C GLU A 34 10.91 -2.10 -16.56
N LEU A 35 9.96 -3.02 -16.40
CA LEU A 35 9.58 -4.04 -17.38
C LEU A 35 8.31 -3.68 -18.19
N GLY A 36 7.76 -2.47 -18.04
CA GLY A 36 6.56 -2.02 -18.76
C GLY A 36 5.22 -2.44 -18.14
N ALA A 37 5.23 -3.00 -16.93
CA ALA A 37 4.00 -3.22 -16.16
C ALA A 37 3.39 -1.89 -15.70
N ASN A 38 2.08 -1.81 -15.60
CA ASN A 38 1.41 -0.59 -15.11
C ASN A 38 1.72 -0.34 -13.63
N GLY A 39 2.07 0.90 -13.28
CA GLY A 39 2.37 1.32 -11.91
C GLY A 39 3.79 0.98 -11.45
N LEU A 40 4.21 1.63 -10.36
CA LEU A 40 5.52 1.42 -9.74
C LEU A 40 5.41 0.34 -8.66
N ASN A 41 6.22 -0.72 -8.76
CA ASN A 41 6.36 -1.71 -7.69
C ASN A 41 7.22 -1.14 -6.56
N GLY A 42 6.81 -1.38 -5.31
CA GLY A 42 7.55 -0.95 -4.13
C GLY A 42 7.40 -1.92 -2.96
N TRP A 43 8.13 -1.66 -1.87
CA TRP A 43 8.01 -2.43 -0.64
C TRP A 43 6.75 -2.00 0.12
N VAL A 44 5.88 -2.94 0.46
CA VAL A 44 4.61 -2.66 1.12
C VAL A 44 4.73 -2.93 2.61
N ASP A 45 4.53 -1.89 3.41
CA ASP A 45 4.32 -2.01 4.84
C ASP A 45 2.82 -2.11 5.14
N ASN A 46 2.42 -3.24 5.72
CA ASN A 46 1.04 -3.49 6.12
C ASN A 46 0.72 -3.01 7.54
N HIS A 47 1.70 -2.49 8.27
CA HIS A 47 1.57 -2.03 9.65
C HIS A 47 0.88 -3.07 10.56
N PHE A 48 1.24 -4.35 10.41
CA PHE A 48 0.51 -5.44 11.07
C PHE A 48 0.56 -5.30 12.60
N TRP A 49 1.69 -4.89 13.16
CA TRP A 49 1.84 -4.82 14.61
C TRP A 49 1.12 -3.61 15.20
N GLU A 50 1.15 -2.47 14.50
CA GLU A 50 0.38 -1.27 14.83
C GLU A 50 -1.12 -1.54 14.72
N ARG A 51 -1.51 -2.37 13.75
CA ARG A 51 -2.91 -2.77 13.52
C ARG A 51 -3.41 -3.75 14.54
N PHE A 52 -2.68 -4.81 14.85
CA PHE A 52 -3.24 -5.96 15.56
C PHE A 52 -2.68 -6.18 16.97
N SER A 53 -1.68 -5.39 17.42
CA SER A 53 -1.10 -5.58 18.76
C SER A 53 -2.13 -5.52 19.88
N ASN A 54 -3.03 -4.53 19.88
CA ASN A 54 -4.07 -4.40 20.90
C ASN A 54 -5.03 -5.60 20.93
N ALA A 55 -5.48 -6.07 19.76
CA ALA A 55 -6.36 -7.23 19.65
C ALA A 55 -5.67 -8.52 20.14
N ILE A 56 -4.37 -8.68 19.80
CA ILE A 56 -3.54 -9.79 20.26
C ILE A 56 -3.34 -9.74 21.79
N PHE A 57 -3.09 -8.57 22.37
CA PHE A 57 -2.99 -8.43 23.82
C PHE A 57 -4.32 -8.75 24.52
N LEU A 58 -5.44 -8.29 23.98
CA LEU A 58 -6.78 -8.58 24.51
C LEU A 58 -7.10 -10.08 24.43
N SER A 59 -6.77 -10.74 23.31
CA SER A 59 -7.01 -12.18 23.16
C SER A 59 -6.19 -13.00 24.16
N MET A 60 -4.93 -12.63 24.42
CA MET A 60 -4.08 -13.31 25.42
C MET A 60 -4.67 -13.23 26.83
N ILE A 61 -5.24 -12.08 27.22
CA ILE A 61 -5.88 -11.90 28.53
C ILE A 61 -7.13 -12.80 28.65
N LEU A 62 -7.94 -12.87 27.59
CA LEU A 62 -9.13 -13.71 27.57
C LEU A 62 -8.79 -15.21 27.60
N ASP A 63 -7.81 -15.65 26.82
CA ASP A 63 -7.36 -17.04 26.79
C ASP A 63 -6.76 -17.48 28.13
N GLY A 64 -5.97 -16.62 28.77
CA GLY A 64 -5.41 -16.86 30.10
C GLY A 64 -6.49 -17.06 31.17
N ASN A 65 -7.55 -16.24 31.14
CA ASN A 65 -8.70 -16.40 32.03
C ASN A 65 -9.49 -17.67 31.72
N ASN A 66 -9.75 -17.99 30.45
CA ASN A 66 -10.48 -19.19 30.04
C ASN A 66 -9.79 -20.49 30.47
N ILE A 67 -8.45 -20.58 30.38
CA ILE A 67 -7.68 -21.77 30.79
C ILE A 67 -7.71 -21.96 32.32
N LEU A 68 -7.66 -20.87 33.08
CA LEU A 68 -7.71 -20.94 34.55
C LEU A 68 -9.12 -21.31 35.06
N LEU A 69 -10.16 -20.71 34.47
CA LEU A 69 -11.57 -20.96 34.82
C LEU A 69 -12.05 -22.36 34.42
N SER A 70 -11.61 -22.88 33.26
CA SER A 70 -11.97 -24.23 32.78
C SER A 70 -11.35 -25.36 33.62
N LYS A 71 -10.20 -25.12 34.26
CA LYS A 71 -9.57 -26.06 35.19
C LYS A 71 -10.21 -26.07 36.58
N MET A 72 -10.95 -25.02 36.96
CA MET A 72 -11.43 -24.84 38.35
C MET A 72 -12.90 -25.23 38.58
N THR A 73 -13.80 -25.24 37.58
CA THR A 73 -15.23 -25.46 37.86
C THR A 73 -16.04 -26.06 36.70
N ASN A 74 -17.06 -26.85 37.06
CA ASN A 74 -18.21 -27.28 36.24
C ASN A 74 -19.13 -26.10 35.82
N THR A 75 -18.57 -24.90 35.68
CA THR A 75 -19.26 -23.63 35.33
C THR A 75 -19.05 -23.32 33.84
N ALA A 76 -19.03 -24.35 33.01
CA ALA A 76 -18.83 -24.21 31.56
C ALA A 76 -19.96 -23.40 30.88
N GLN A 77 -21.18 -23.44 31.43
CA GLN A 77 -22.35 -22.86 30.78
C GLN A 77 -22.44 -21.33 30.91
N LYS A 78 -21.99 -20.74 32.03
CA LYS A 78 -22.05 -19.28 32.26
C LYS A 78 -20.82 -18.53 31.73
N ASN A 79 -19.67 -19.21 31.65
CA ASN A 79 -18.45 -18.62 31.08
C ASN A 79 -18.43 -18.68 29.54
N SER A 80 -19.08 -19.68 28.93
CA SER A 80 -19.18 -19.77 27.46
C SER A 80 -19.87 -18.55 26.84
N GLU A 81 -20.86 -17.94 27.50
CA GLU A 81 -21.50 -16.71 27.03
C GLU A 81 -20.54 -15.50 27.06
N ASN A 82 -19.84 -15.28 28.19
CA ASN A 82 -18.87 -14.20 28.33
C ASN A 82 -17.70 -14.32 27.33
N THR A 83 -17.18 -15.54 27.11
CA THR A 83 -16.11 -15.78 26.13
C THR A 83 -16.60 -15.54 24.70
N ARG A 84 -17.85 -15.88 24.38
CA ARG A 84 -18.45 -15.63 23.04
C ARG A 84 -18.67 -14.14 22.79
N GLU A 85 -19.06 -13.38 23.80
CA GLU A 85 -19.21 -11.92 23.70
C GLU A 85 -17.85 -11.23 23.50
N ALA A 86 -16.85 -11.59 24.31
CA ALA A 86 -15.51 -11.05 24.18
C ALA A 86 -14.84 -11.44 22.83
N GLY A 87 -15.09 -12.65 22.35
CA GLY A 87 -14.64 -13.09 21.02
C GLY A 87 -15.28 -12.30 19.87
N LYS A 88 -16.55 -11.88 20.01
CA LYS A 88 -17.21 -10.99 19.05
C LYS A 88 -16.59 -9.59 19.05
N GLU A 89 -16.30 -9.04 20.23
CA GLU A 89 -15.67 -7.73 20.36
C GLU A 89 -14.29 -7.69 19.70
N ILE A 90 -13.47 -8.73 19.88
CA ILE A 90 -12.20 -8.88 19.17
C ILE A 90 -12.42 -8.96 17.66
N ALA A 91 -13.37 -9.78 17.19
CA ALA A 91 -13.64 -9.91 15.76
C ALA A 91 -14.07 -8.57 15.14
N THR A 92 -14.92 -7.80 15.83
CA THR A 92 -15.32 -6.45 15.40
C THR A 92 -14.13 -5.50 15.38
N THR A 93 -13.31 -5.49 16.43
CA THR A 93 -12.11 -4.64 16.51
C THR A 93 -11.13 -4.94 15.37
N VAL A 94 -10.90 -6.22 15.07
CA VAL A 94 -10.05 -6.66 13.96
C VAL A 94 -10.61 -6.18 12.62
N LEU A 95 -11.93 -6.28 12.42
CA LEU A 95 -12.58 -5.80 11.20
C LEU A 95 -12.51 -4.26 11.05
N GLU A 96 -12.64 -3.52 12.14
CA GLU A 96 -12.48 -2.05 12.14
C GLU A 96 -11.03 -1.65 11.83
N GLN A 97 -10.05 -2.29 12.48
CA GLN A 97 -8.62 -2.06 12.25
C GLN A 97 -8.15 -2.49 10.85
N MET A 98 -8.89 -3.41 10.20
CA MET A 98 -8.65 -3.73 8.79
C MET A 98 -8.85 -2.50 7.90
N GLY A 99 -9.83 -1.64 8.19
CA GLY A 99 -10.16 -0.45 7.39
C GLY A 99 -9.43 0.83 7.79
N ASP A 100 -9.04 0.97 9.05
CA ASP A 100 -8.56 2.25 9.61
C ASP A 100 -7.10 2.57 9.25
N ILE A 101 -6.19 1.60 9.36
CA ILE A 101 -4.76 1.78 9.05
C ILE A 101 -4.48 1.26 7.64
N LYS A 102 -4.23 2.19 6.73
CA LYS A 102 -3.90 1.90 5.32
C LYS A 102 -2.46 1.40 5.17
N PRO A 103 -2.20 0.44 4.28
CA PRO A 103 -0.84 0.03 3.96
C PRO A 103 -0.08 1.18 3.28
N THR A 104 1.22 1.27 3.50
CA THR A 104 2.09 2.24 2.81
C THR A 104 3.04 1.53 1.86
N LEU A 105 3.24 2.09 0.68
CA LEU A 105 4.18 1.58 -0.31
C LEU A 105 5.41 2.50 -0.37
N TYR A 106 6.58 1.91 -0.17
CA TYR A 106 7.88 2.58 -0.20
C TYR A 106 8.61 2.28 -1.51
N LYS A 107 9.20 3.32 -2.11
CA LYS A 107 10.09 3.23 -3.27
C LYS A 107 11.35 4.01 -2.93
N ASN A 108 12.54 3.47 -3.20
CA ASN A 108 13.77 4.15 -2.86
C ASN A 108 14.06 5.28 -3.85
N GLN A 109 14.64 6.38 -3.38
CA GLN A 109 15.17 7.41 -4.26
C GLN A 109 16.28 6.85 -5.18
N GLY A 110 16.24 7.23 -6.45
CA GLY A 110 17.20 6.76 -7.45
C GLY A 110 16.87 5.40 -8.07
N ASP A 111 15.79 4.74 -7.64
CA ASP A 111 15.27 3.58 -8.34
C ASP A 111 14.91 3.94 -9.78
N LYS A 112 15.19 3.02 -10.72
CA LYS A 112 14.82 3.24 -12.12
C LYS A 112 13.31 3.16 -12.24
N ILE A 113 12.77 4.03 -13.08
CA ILE A 113 11.34 4.13 -13.35
C ILE A 113 11.13 4.19 -14.87
N GLY A 114 10.04 3.58 -15.33
CA GLY A 114 9.60 3.69 -16.71
C GLY A 114 8.57 4.81 -16.87
N ILE A 115 8.73 5.63 -17.91
CA ILE A 115 7.70 6.58 -18.34
C ILE A 115 7.20 6.09 -19.70
N PHE A 116 5.94 5.64 -19.75
CA PHE A 116 5.33 5.22 -21.00
C PHE A 116 4.66 6.40 -21.69
N VAL A 117 5.22 6.88 -22.79
CA VAL A 117 4.68 8.01 -23.54
C VAL A 117 3.46 7.57 -24.36
N ALA A 118 2.26 8.00 -23.96
CA ALA A 118 1.00 7.57 -24.56
C ALA A 118 0.60 8.31 -25.84
N ARG A 119 1.35 9.35 -26.25
CA ARG A 119 1.06 10.18 -27.44
C ARG A 119 2.34 10.61 -28.14
N ASP A 120 2.28 10.76 -29.45
CA ASP A 120 3.41 11.28 -30.22
C ASP A 120 3.79 12.70 -29.76
N VAL A 121 5.08 12.91 -29.52
CA VAL A 121 5.67 14.21 -29.16
C VAL A 121 6.41 14.74 -30.38
N ASP A 122 5.89 15.82 -30.98
CA ASP A 122 6.52 16.46 -32.14
C ASP A 122 7.53 17.53 -31.71
N PHE A 123 8.78 17.37 -32.16
CA PHE A 123 9.92 18.24 -31.90
C PHE A 123 10.28 19.16 -33.08
N SER A 124 9.56 19.05 -34.20
CA SER A 124 9.85 19.73 -35.47
C SER A 124 9.84 21.26 -35.36
N SER A 125 9.08 21.82 -34.42
CA SER A 125 8.96 23.26 -34.19
C SER A 125 10.12 23.85 -33.39
N VAL A 126 10.90 23.02 -32.70
CA VAL A 126 11.93 23.46 -31.75
C VAL A 126 13.34 23.11 -32.22
N TYR A 127 13.54 21.93 -32.81
CA TYR A 127 14.85 21.47 -33.27
C TYR A 127 15.00 21.57 -34.79
N LYS A 128 16.20 21.95 -35.24
CA LYS A 128 16.60 21.92 -36.64
C LYS A 128 17.83 21.06 -36.82
N LEU A 129 17.85 20.27 -37.91
CA LEU A 129 19.01 19.47 -38.28
C LEU A 129 20.13 20.39 -38.81
N ARG A 130 21.34 20.27 -38.25
CA ARG A 130 22.54 20.94 -38.78
C ARG A 130 23.56 19.87 -39.16
N ARG A 131 24.07 19.94 -40.39
CA ARG A 131 25.16 19.07 -40.83
C ARG A 131 26.43 19.43 -40.06
N SER A 132 26.97 18.47 -39.30
CA SER A 132 28.28 18.60 -38.67
C SER A 132 29.34 18.27 -39.71
N ASN A 133 30.13 19.26 -40.13
CA ASN A 133 31.31 19.01 -40.96
C ASN A 133 32.44 18.58 -40.03
N HIS A 134 32.84 17.31 -40.13
CA HIS A 134 34.18 16.88 -39.74
C HIS A 134 35.14 17.11 -40.90
#